data_AF-A0A963SML9-F1
#
_entry.id   AF-A0A963SML9-F1
#
_cell.length_a   1.000
_cell.length_b   1.000
_cell.length_c   1.000
_cell.angle_alpha   90.00
_cell.angle_beta   90.00
_cell.angle_gamma   90.00
#
_symmetry.space_group_name_H-M   'P 1'
#
loop_
_entity.id
_entity.type
_entity.pdbx_description
1 polymer ?
#
loop_
_entity_poly.entity_id
_entity_poly.type
_entity_poly.pdbx_seq_one_letter_code
_entity_poly.pdbx_strand_id
1 'polypeptide(L)'
;MSKAETYGAALYDALRQREVIAPLVEQDSALTIDDAYAISLDFLVRRQQDGERVVGKKIGVTSKAVQDMLGVHQPDFGFLTDWMHVHGDIDVDAMGLIAPRAEAEIAFILKDSLNGPGITPQDVIAATESIAPCFEIVDSRIRDWNISIVDTVADNASCGVFLLGEARADPRAHDLPGLHVTVTKNGAPLSEGYGHAVQGDPAMAVAWLANTLG
;
A
#
# COMPACT_ATOMS: atom_id res chain seq x y z
N MET A 1 -7.36 25.24 11.04
CA MET A 1 -7.21 23.86 10.54
C MET A 1 -5.99 23.25 11.19
N SER A 2 -6.08 21.97 11.57
CA SER A 2 -4.93 21.19 12.06
C SER A 2 -3.94 20.90 10.93
N LYS A 3 -2.75 20.37 11.26
CA LYS A 3 -1.80 19.86 10.25
C LYS A 3 -2.45 18.80 9.36
N ALA A 4 -3.19 17.88 9.98
CA ALA A 4 -3.94 16.81 9.30
C ALA A 4 -4.92 17.37 8.27
N GLU A 5 -5.79 18.30 8.67
CA GLU A 5 -6.79 18.90 7.78
C GLU A 5 -6.15 19.69 6.63
N THR A 6 -5.02 20.35 6.89
CA THR A 6 -4.32 21.19 5.90
C THR A 6 -3.65 20.35 4.82
N TYR A 7 -2.80 19.40 5.23
CA TYR A 7 -2.07 18.56 4.28
C TYR A 7 -2.95 17.44 3.69
N GLY A 8 -3.94 16.95 4.43
CA GLY A 8 -4.91 15.98 3.94
C GLY A 8 -5.78 16.55 2.83
N ALA A 9 -6.23 17.82 2.98
CA ALA A 9 -6.87 18.56 1.89
C ALA A 9 -5.96 18.70 0.67
N ALA A 10 -4.70 19.12 0.88
CA ALA A 10 -3.77 19.34 -0.22
C ALA A 10 -3.48 18.08 -1.03
N LEU A 11 -3.27 16.94 -0.37
CA LEU A 11 -3.06 15.64 -1.04
C LEU A 11 -4.32 15.13 -1.75
N TYR A 12 -5.48 15.32 -1.13
CA TYR A 12 -6.76 15.00 -1.75
C TYR A 12 -7.02 15.84 -3.01
N ASP A 13 -6.79 17.15 -2.93
CA ASP A 13 -6.93 18.06 -4.07
C ASP A 13 -5.94 17.71 -5.18
N ALA A 14 -4.69 17.41 -4.84
CA ALA A 14 -3.67 16.93 -5.77
C ALA A 14 -4.13 15.66 -6.52
N LEU A 15 -4.67 14.66 -5.80
CA LEU A 15 -5.27 13.46 -6.39
C LEU A 15 -6.40 13.83 -7.37
N ARG A 16 -7.37 14.65 -6.95
CA ARG A 16 -8.55 14.96 -7.76
C ARG A 16 -8.23 15.83 -8.98
N GLN A 17 -7.21 16.69 -8.88
CA GLN A 17 -6.77 17.59 -9.94
C GLN A 17 -5.70 16.98 -10.84
N ARG A 18 -5.13 15.82 -10.47
CA ARG A 18 -4.02 15.14 -11.15
C ARG A 18 -2.76 16.01 -11.18
N GLU A 19 -2.48 16.69 -10.07
CA GLU A 19 -1.32 17.56 -9.92
C GLU A 19 -0.42 17.06 -8.79
N VAL A 20 0.87 17.41 -8.87
CA VAL A 20 1.84 17.09 -7.81
C VAL A 20 2.06 18.30 -6.90
N ILE A 21 2.29 18.02 -5.61
CA ILE A 21 2.72 19.02 -4.63
C ILE A 21 4.20 18.83 -4.26
N ALA A 22 4.81 19.85 -3.66
CA ALA A 22 6.14 19.70 -3.07
C ALA A 22 6.09 18.68 -1.92
N PRO A 23 7.20 17.97 -1.61
CA PRO A 23 7.29 17.12 -0.43
C PRO A 23 6.80 17.85 0.82
N LEU A 24 6.01 17.18 1.65
CA LEU A 24 5.45 17.78 2.86
C LEU A 24 6.56 18.13 3.86
N VAL A 25 7.61 17.33 3.93
CA VAL A 25 8.77 17.61 4.80
C VAL A 25 9.57 18.85 4.36
N GLU A 26 9.49 19.27 3.10
CA GLU A 26 10.04 20.55 2.64
C GLU A 26 9.18 21.74 3.06
N GLN A 27 7.86 21.52 3.21
CA GLN A 27 6.90 22.53 3.61
C GLN A 27 6.86 22.70 5.14
N ASP A 28 6.96 21.60 5.89
CA ASP A 28 7.04 21.55 7.35
C ASP A 28 7.94 20.40 7.80
N SER A 29 9.20 20.74 8.11
CA SER A 29 10.21 19.78 8.57
C SER A 29 9.95 19.22 9.98
N ALA A 30 8.92 19.71 10.69
CA ALA A 30 8.54 19.21 12.00
C ALA A 30 7.44 18.13 11.94
N LEU A 31 7.03 17.70 10.74
CA LEU A 31 6.11 16.58 10.56
C LEU A 31 6.74 15.27 11.04
N THR A 32 5.97 14.54 11.84
CA THR A 32 6.30 13.22 12.36
C THR A 32 5.54 12.12 11.60
N ILE A 33 5.88 10.85 11.85
CA ILE A 33 5.11 9.72 11.32
C ILE A 33 3.68 9.73 11.87
N ASP A 34 3.46 10.15 13.11
CA ASP A 34 2.12 10.26 13.69
C ASP A 34 1.29 11.34 12.99
N ASP A 35 1.92 12.48 12.66
CA ASP A 35 1.30 13.52 11.83
C ASP A 35 0.95 12.96 10.45
N ALA A 36 1.84 12.18 9.83
CA ALA A 36 1.62 11.56 8.52
C ALA A 36 0.41 10.62 8.53
N TYR A 37 0.25 9.77 9.54
CA TYR A 37 -0.94 8.93 9.66
C TYR A 37 -2.20 9.76 9.92
N ALA A 38 -2.14 10.84 10.68
CA ALA A 38 -3.26 11.75 10.86
C ALA A 38 -3.67 12.45 9.55
N ILE A 39 -2.69 12.85 8.73
CA ILE A 39 -2.91 13.41 7.39
C ILE A 39 -3.55 12.38 6.46
N SER A 40 -3.04 11.14 6.45
CA SER A 40 -3.59 10.03 5.67
C SER A 40 -5.03 9.71 6.05
N LEU A 41 -5.37 9.78 7.34
CA LEU A 41 -6.75 9.60 7.82
C LEU A 41 -7.68 10.74 7.37
N ASP A 42 -7.24 12.01 7.42
CA ASP A 42 -8.03 13.13 6.88
C ASP A 42 -8.27 12.98 5.37
N PHE A 43 -7.23 12.60 4.62
CA PHE A 43 -7.34 12.27 3.19
C PHE A 43 -8.35 11.13 2.96
N LEU A 44 -8.28 10.04 3.72
CA LEU A 44 -9.25 8.94 3.63
C LEU A 44 -10.69 9.41 3.90
N VAL A 45 -10.90 10.23 4.93
CA VAL A 45 -12.23 10.77 5.26
C VAL A 45 -12.82 11.53 4.07
N ARG A 46 -12.02 12.30 3.33
CA ARG A 46 -12.47 12.99 2.11
C ARG A 46 -12.86 12.03 1.01
N ARG A 47 -12.07 10.97 0.77
CA ARG A 47 -12.44 9.91 -0.18
C ARG A 47 -13.75 9.22 0.22
N GLN A 48 -13.97 9.00 1.51
CA GLN A 48 -15.23 8.44 2.02
C GLN A 48 -16.42 9.39 1.85
N GLN A 49 -16.20 10.70 1.94
CA GLN A 49 -17.23 11.71 1.64
C GLN A 49 -17.65 11.68 0.15
N ASP A 50 -16.76 11.25 -0.75
CA ASP A 50 -17.10 10.96 -2.15
C ASP A 50 -17.82 9.63 -2.36
N GLY A 51 -18.05 8.86 -1.29
CA GLY A 51 -18.75 7.58 -1.32
C GLY A 51 -17.85 6.35 -1.43
N GLU A 52 -16.53 6.50 -1.38
CA GLU A 52 -15.60 5.37 -1.39
C GLU A 52 -15.65 4.60 -0.06
N ARG A 53 -15.49 3.27 -0.12
CA ARG A 53 -15.50 2.40 1.05
C ARG A 53 -14.17 1.68 1.19
N VAL A 54 -13.65 1.61 2.41
CA VAL A 54 -12.44 0.82 2.70
C VAL A 54 -12.75 -0.66 2.50
N VAL A 55 -11.99 -1.32 1.64
CA VAL A 55 -12.10 -2.76 1.33
C VAL A 55 -10.85 -3.54 1.74
N GLY A 56 -9.78 -2.86 2.12
CA GLY A 56 -8.55 -3.51 2.51
C GLY A 56 -7.49 -2.50 2.96
N LYS A 57 -6.27 -3.02 3.12
CA LYS A 57 -5.08 -2.24 3.41
C LYS A 57 -3.92 -2.82 2.63
N LYS A 58 -2.95 -1.99 2.32
CA LYS A 58 -1.68 -2.40 1.73
C LYS A 58 -0.54 -2.14 2.71
N ILE A 59 0.55 -2.86 2.56
CA ILE A 59 1.73 -2.74 3.42
C ILE A 59 2.91 -2.47 2.49
N GLY A 60 3.48 -1.27 2.57
CA GLY A 60 4.67 -0.91 1.81
C GLY A 60 5.92 -0.98 2.66
N VAL A 61 7.08 -0.71 2.04
CA VAL A 61 8.37 -0.62 2.73
C VAL A 61 8.71 -1.92 3.50
N THR A 62 8.35 -3.06 2.89
CA THR A 62 8.48 -4.39 3.49
C THR A 62 9.86 -5.03 3.26
N SER A 63 10.62 -4.54 2.28
CA SER A 63 11.96 -5.03 1.99
C SER A 63 13.03 -4.21 2.70
N LYS A 64 14.11 -4.88 3.11
CA LYS A 64 15.26 -4.22 3.75
C LYS A 64 15.88 -3.14 2.87
N ALA A 65 15.96 -3.37 1.56
CA ALA A 65 16.53 -2.41 0.62
C ALA A 65 15.73 -1.09 0.58
N VAL A 66 14.39 -1.17 0.56
CA VAL A 66 13.52 0.02 0.56
C VAL A 66 13.55 0.70 1.93
N GLN A 67 13.59 -0.06 3.02
CA GLN A 67 13.76 0.47 4.37
C GLN A 67 15.08 1.26 4.51
N ASP A 68 16.20 0.68 4.07
CA ASP A 68 17.51 1.34 4.11
C ASP A 68 17.53 2.59 3.19
N MET A 69 16.88 2.54 2.02
CA MET A 69 16.74 3.68 1.10
C MET A 69 15.97 4.86 1.71
N LEU A 70 14.89 4.58 2.47
CA LEU A 70 14.07 5.60 3.11
C LEU A 70 14.56 5.95 4.54
N GLY A 71 15.61 5.30 5.02
CA GLY A 71 16.15 5.52 6.37
C GLY A 71 15.20 5.09 7.49
N VAL A 72 14.36 4.08 7.26
CA VAL A 72 13.39 3.57 8.23
C VAL A 72 13.67 2.11 8.59
N HIS A 73 13.08 1.67 9.70
CA HIS A 73 13.27 0.32 10.23
C HIS A 73 11.95 -0.40 10.49
N GLN A 74 10.86 0.11 9.91
CA GLN A 74 9.54 -0.50 9.96
C GLN A 74 8.79 -0.26 8.63
N PRO A 75 7.83 -1.14 8.27
CA PRO A 75 6.94 -0.92 7.14
C PRO A 75 6.03 0.31 7.31
N ASP A 76 5.34 0.67 6.23
CA ASP A 76 4.20 1.57 6.24
C ASP A 76 2.90 0.82 5.92
N PHE A 77 1.74 1.50 6.05
CA PHE A 77 0.50 0.99 5.52
C PHE A 77 -0.38 2.08 4.91
N GLY A 78 -1.20 1.68 3.95
CA GLY A 78 -2.23 2.52 3.33
C GLY A 78 -3.58 1.83 3.35
N PHE A 79 -4.63 2.61 3.09
CA PHE A 79 -6.01 2.15 2.98
C PHE A 79 -6.37 1.91 1.51
N LEU A 80 -6.95 0.76 1.23
CA LEU A 80 -7.48 0.41 -0.09
C LEU A 80 -9.00 0.63 -0.10
N THR A 81 -9.51 1.35 -1.10
CA THR A 81 -10.95 1.58 -1.27
C THR A 81 -11.52 0.77 -2.43
N ASP A 82 -12.85 0.60 -2.46
CA ASP A 82 -13.55 -0.09 -3.55
C ASP A 82 -13.33 0.58 -4.92
N TRP A 83 -13.17 1.90 -4.96
CA TRP A 83 -12.81 2.63 -6.18
C TRP A 83 -11.42 2.25 -6.73
N MET A 84 -10.47 1.91 -5.85
CA MET A 84 -9.11 1.53 -6.24
C MET A 84 -9.04 0.12 -6.85
N HIS A 85 -10.05 -0.71 -6.66
CA HIS A 85 -10.06 -2.08 -7.18
C HIS A 85 -10.49 -2.08 -8.65
N VAL A 86 -9.55 -2.39 -9.54
CA VAL A 86 -9.80 -2.50 -10.97
C VAL A 86 -10.05 -3.95 -11.35
N HIS A 87 -11.03 -4.16 -12.23
CA HIS A 87 -11.31 -5.44 -12.85
C HIS A 87 -10.85 -5.43 -14.32
N GLY A 88 -10.14 -6.47 -14.74
CA GLY A 88 -9.62 -6.56 -16.12
C GLY A 88 -8.27 -5.85 -16.26
N ASP A 89 -8.18 -4.90 -17.18
CA ASP A 89 -6.92 -4.18 -17.43
C ASP A 89 -6.92 -2.83 -16.70
N ILE A 90 -5.77 -2.44 -16.15
CA ILE A 90 -5.59 -1.13 -15.53
C ILE A 90 -5.24 -0.11 -16.62
N ASP A 91 -6.19 0.77 -16.93
CA ASP A 91 -5.96 1.95 -17.76
C ASP A 91 -5.54 3.13 -16.86
N VAL A 92 -4.26 3.48 -16.92
CA VAL A 92 -3.62 4.53 -16.13
C VAL A 92 -4.29 5.90 -16.35
N ASP A 93 -4.62 6.25 -17.58
CA ASP A 93 -5.18 7.56 -17.93
C ASP A 93 -6.65 7.67 -17.52
N ALA A 94 -7.40 6.57 -17.70
CA ALA A 94 -8.79 6.46 -17.28
C ALA A 94 -8.93 6.51 -15.76
N MET A 95 -8.01 5.85 -15.03
CA MET A 95 -7.94 5.92 -13.57
C MET A 95 -7.38 7.26 -13.08
N GLY A 96 -6.78 8.06 -13.96
CA GLY A 96 -6.28 9.39 -13.64
C GLY A 96 -5.08 9.41 -12.72
N LEU A 97 -4.18 8.43 -12.85
CA LEU A 97 -2.95 8.35 -12.07
C LEU A 97 -1.95 9.43 -12.53
N ILE A 98 -1.10 9.89 -11.61
CA ILE A 98 -0.21 11.04 -11.80
C ILE A 98 1.20 10.60 -12.21
N ALA A 99 1.79 9.73 -11.40
CA ALA A 99 3.16 9.24 -11.55
C ALA A 99 3.21 7.73 -11.23
N PRO A 100 2.53 6.87 -12.00
CA PRO A 100 2.34 5.46 -11.67
C PRO A 100 3.63 4.63 -11.72
N ARG A 101 3.75 3.66 -10.81
CA ARG A 101 4.72 2.56 -10.86
C ARG A 101 4.01 1.25 -10.54
N ALA A 102 4.45 0.16 -11.16
CA ALA A 102 3.83 -1.16 -10.99
C ALA A 102 4.64 -2.04 -10.05
N GLU A 103 3.94 -2.68 -9.12
CA GLU A 103 4.49 -3.61 -8.13
C GLU A 103 3.69 -4.92 -8.20
N ALA A 104 4.42 -6.04 -8.17
CA ALA A 104 3.82 -7.36 -8.17
C ALA A 104 3.81 -7.91 -6.75
N GLU A 105 2.63 -8.25 -6.27
CA GLU A 105 2.34 -8.49 -4.87
C GLU A 105 1.58 -9.80 -4.66
N ILE A 106 1.48 -10.21 -3.39
CA ILE A 106 0.59 -11.27 -2.94
C ILE A 106 -0.50 -10.68 -2.05
N ALA A 107 -1.76 -10.91 -2.42
CA ALA A 107 -2.90 -10.49 -1.63
C ALA A 107 -3.37 -11.62 -0.71
N PHE A 108 -3.66 -11.28 0.54
CA PHE A 108 -4.31 -12.16 1.52
C PHE A 108 -5.79 -11.77 1.62
N ILE A 109 -6.69 -12.68 1.21
CA ILE A 109 -8.13 -12.52 1.38
C ILE A 109 -8.52 -13.17 2.71
N LEU A 110 -8.95 -12.37 3.67
CA LEU A 110 -9.31 -12.82 5.01
C LEU A 110 -10.78 -13.27 5.08
N LYS A 111 -11.04 -14.38 5.77
CA LYS A 111 -12.39 -14.82 6.18
C LYS A 111 -12.70 -14.46 7.64
N ASP A 112 -11.66 -14.27 8.45
CA ASP A 112 -11.77 -13.94 9.87
C ASP A 112 -11.00 -12.65 10.18
N SER A 113 -11.49 -11.88 11.16
CA SER A 113 -10.80 -10.66 11.60
C SER A 113 -9.53 -10.99 12.39
N LEU A 114 -8.47 -10.21 12.14
CA LEU A 114 -7.24 -10.19 12.93
C LEU A 114 -7.23 -8.94 13.81
N ASN A 115 -7.12 -9.11 15.13
CA ASN A 115 -7.08 -8.01 16.09
C ASN A 115 -5.83 -8.15 16.95
N GLY A 116 -4.90 -7.20 16.81
CA GLY A 116 -3.72 -7.12 17.65
C GLY A 116 -4.00 -6.65 19.09
N PRO A 117 -2.96 -6.54 19.91
CA PRO A 117 -1.59 -7.01 19.66
C PRO A 117 -1.45 -8.53 19.86
N GLY A 118 -0.34 -9.11 19.39
CA GLY A 118 0.01 -10.53 19.58
C GLY A 118 -0.34 -11.47 18.42
N ILE A 119 -0.79 -10.93 17.28
CA ILE A 119 -1.04 -11.70 16.05
C ILE A 119 0.27 -12.25 15.51
N THR A 120 0.29 -13.55 15.23
CA THR A 120 1.40 -14.28 14.63
C THR A 120 1.14 -14.57 13.14
N PRO A 121 2.16 -14.94 12.35
CA PRO A 121 1.96 -15.41 10.98
C PRO A 121 1.01 -16.62 10.92
N GLN A 122 1.05 -17.51 11.90
CA GLN A 122 0.16 -18.67 11.94
C GLN A 122 -1.31 -18.25 12.09
N ASP A 123 -1.60 -17.21 12.88
CA ASP A 123 -2.94 -16.64 13.00
C ASP A 123 -3.40 -16.02 11.68
N VAL A 124 -2.51 -15.33 10.96
CA VAL A 124 -2.78 -14.81 9.61
C VAL A 124 -3.19 -15.94 8.67
N ILE A 125 -2.41 -17.03 8.62
CA ILE A 125 -2.69 -18.18 7.76
C ILE A 125 -4.05 -18.80 8.13
N ALA A 126 -4.36 -18.91 9.43
CA ALA A 126 -5.63 -19.47 9.88
C ALA A 126 -6.84 -18.60 9.48
N ALA A 127 -6.70 -17.28 9.59
CA ALA A 127 -7.72 -16.28 9.24
C ALA A 127 -7.84 -16.02 7.73
N THR A 128 -6.90 -16.49 6.92
CA THR A 128 -6.90 -16.32 5.47
C THR A 128 -7.79 -17.36 4.80
N GLU A 129 -8.73 -16.90 3.98
CA GLU A 129 -9.54 -17.74 3.10
C GLU A 129 -8.71 -18.27 1.94
N SER A 130 -8.00 -17.35 1.28
CA SER A 130 -7.16 -17.65 0.12
C SER A 130 -6.14 -16.54 -0.11
N ILE A 131 -5.10 -16.85 -0.87
CA ILE A 131 -4.16 -15.89 -1.44
C ILE A 131 -4.39 -15.75 -2.94
N ALA A 132 -4.04 -14.59 -3.48
CA ALA A 132 -4.10 -14.30 -4.91
C ALA A 132 -2.86 -13.51 -5.37
N PRO A 133 -2.39 -13.70 -6.61
CA PRO A 133 -1.45 -12.76 -7.21
C PRO A 133 -2.14 -11.40 -7.35
N CYS A 134 -1.41 -10.33 -7.08
CA CYS A 134 -1.90 -8.96 -7.10
C CYS A 134 -0.94 -8.08 -7.91
N PHE A 135 -1.48 -7.13 -8.66
CA PHE A 135 -0.72 -5.98 -9.12
C PHE A 135 -1.21 -4.75 -8.38
N GLU A 136 -0.29 -4.03 -7.75
CA GLU A 136 -0.52 -2.67 -7.27
C GLU A 136 0.12 -1.71 -8.27
N ILE A 137 -0.64 -0.69 -8.67
CA ILE A 137 -0.09 0.49 -9.32
C ILE A 137 -0.04 1.59 -8.27
N VAL A 138 1.13 1.75 -7.67
CA VAL A 138 1.39 2.85 -6.75
C VAL A 138 1.45 4.16 -7.53
N ASP A 139 0.98 5.24 -6.93
CA ASP A 139 0.85 6.55 -7.55
C ASP A 139 1.17 7.63 -6.52
N SER A 140 2.04 8.58 -6.87
CA SER A 140 2.50 9.62 -5.94
C SER A 140 1.92 10.97 -6.30
N ARG A 141 1.36 11.66 -5.30
CA ARG A 141 0.98 13.08 -5.38
C ARG A 141 2.15 13.99 -5.05
N ILE A 142 3.32 13.44 -4.71
CA ILE A 142 4.53 14.18 -4.39
C ILE A 142 5.42 14.28 -5.62
N ARG A 143 5.91 15.48 -5.90
CA ARG A 143 6.72 15.80 -7.08
C ARG A 143 7.93 14.87 -7.20
N ASP A 144 8.13 14.34 -8.41
CA ASP A 144 9.28 13.54 -8.83
C ASP A 144 9.55 12.29 -7.96
N TRP A 145 8.54 11.79 -7.22
CA TRP A 145 8.75 10.74 -6.22
C TRP A 145 9.83 11.10 -5.18
N ASN A 146 10.05 12.39 -4.90
CA ASN A 146 10.97 12.85 -3.87
C ASN A 146 10.33 12.69 -2.48
N ILE A 147 10.19 11.44 -2.04
CA ILE A 147 9.44 11.07 -0.83
C ILE A 147 10.38 10.63 0.31
N SER A 148 10.10 11.14 1.51
CA SER A 148 10.50 10.51 2.77
C SER A 148 9.40 9.55 3.26
N ILE A 149 9.65 8.87 4.39
CA ILE A 149 8.60 8.06 5.04
C ILE A 149 7.36 8.89 5.42
N VAL A 150 7.55 10.13 5.85
CA VAL A 150 6.45 11.03 6.23
C VAL A 150 5.60 11.34 5.01
N ASP A 151 6.24 11.61 3.87
CA ASP A 151 5.54 11.94 2.63
C ASP A 151 4.72 10.75 2.12
N THR A 152 5.31 9.55 2.04
CA THR A 152 4.57 8.37 1.57
C THR A 152 3.43 8.03 2.52
N VAL A 153 3.65 7.98 3.84
CA VAL A 153 2.59 7.65 4.81
C VAL A 153 1.43 8.65 4.70
N ALA A 154 1.73 9.95 4.67
CA ALA A 154 0.74 11.01 4.51
C ALA A 154 -0.04 10.87 3.21
N ASP A 155 0.65 10.50 2.13
CA ASP A 155 0.08 10.24 0.82
C ASP A 155 -0.59 8.87 0.69
N ASN A 156 -1.23 8.38 1.76
CA ASN A 156 -1.88 7.07 1.86
C ASN A 156 -0.94 5.93 1.40
N ALA A 157 0.31 6.00 1.81
CA ALA A 157 1.39 5.10 1.41
C ALA A 157 1.56 4.98 -0.12
N SER A 158 1.29 6.07 -0.86
CA SER A 158 1.33 6.11 -2.33
C SER A 158 0.39 5.12 -3.02
N CYS A 159 -0.71 4.70 -2.38
CA CYS A 159 -1.73 3.87 -3.03
C CYS A 159 -2.26 4.59 -4.28
N GLY A 160 -2.27 3.87 -5.41
CA GLY A 160 -3.01 4.26 -6.62
C GLY A 160 -4.22 3.36 -6.80
N VAL A 161 -4.04 2.28 -7.55
CA VAL A 161 -5.06 1.27 -7.85
C VAL A 161 -4.48 -0.13 -7.74
N PHE A 162 -5.33 -1.15 -7.62
CA PHE A 162 -4.89 -2.53 -7.55
C PHE A 162 -5.82 -3.47 -8.31
N LEU A 163 -5.27 -4.62 -8.67
CA LEU A 163 -5.98 -5.72 -9.32
C LEU A 163 -5.62 -7.04 -8.64
N LEU A 164 -6.63 -7.83 -8.34
CA LEU A 164 -6.47 -9.23 -7.95
C LEU A 164 -6.59 -10.13 -9.18
N GLY A 165 -5.60 -10.99 -9.40
CA GLY A 165 -5.72 -12.06 -10.39
C GLY A 165 -6.86 -13.02 -10.03
N GLU A 166 -7.38 -13.76 -11.01
CA GLU A 166 -8.53 -14.66 -10.79
C GLU A 166 -8.18 -15.91 -9.96
N ALA A 167 -6.91 -16.32 -9.98
CA ALA A 167 -6.45 -17.50 -9.26
C ALA A 167 -6.61 -17.32 -7.74
N ARG A 168 -6.99 -18.40 -7.07
CA ARG A 168 -7.08 -18.50 -5.62
C ARG A 168 -6.31 -19.73 -5.17
N ALA A 169 -5.49 -19.56 -4.14
CA ALA A 169 -4.73 -20.65 -3.55
C ALA A 169 -4.90 -20.68 -2.03
N ASP A 170 -4.87 -21.88 -1.45
CA ASP A 170 -4.86 -22.04 0.00
C ASP A 170 -3.45 -21.73 0.52
N PRO A 171 -3.26 -20.71 1.38
CA PRO A 171 -1.92 -20.37 1.87
C PRO A 171 -1.23 -21.53 2.60
N ARG A 172 -1.98 -22.49 3.16
CA ARG A 172 -1.42 -23.68 3.85
C ARG A 172 -0.81 -24.70 2.88
N ALA A 173 -1.14 -24.61 1.60
CA ALA A 173 -0.64 -25.52 0.57
C ALA A 173 0.66 -25.03 -0.10
N HIS A 174 1.18 -23.87 0.30
CA HIS A 174 2.31 -23.22 -0.35
C HIS A 174 3.39 -22.79 0.65
N ASP A 175 4.64 -22.85 0.21
CA ASP A 175 5.77 -22.21 0.88
C ASP A 175 5.78 -20.72 0.52
N LEU A 176 5.14 -19.88 1.34
CA LEU A 176 4.98 -18.45 1.05
C LEU A 176 6.32 -17.72 0.88
N PRO A 177 7.34 -17.92 1.74
CA PRO A 177 8.69 -17.39 1.51
C PRO A 177 9.31 -17.80 0.16
N GLY A 178 8.99 -19.01 -0.30
CA GLY A 178 9.52 -19.59 -1.54
C GLY A 178 8.73 -19.24 -2.81
N LEU A 179 7.57 -18.57 -2.71
CA LEU A 179 6.79 -18.14 -3.88
C LEU A 179 7.63 -17.22 -4.75
N HIS A 180 7.69 -17.51 -6.05
CA HIS A 180 8.45 -16.74 -7.05
C HIS A 180 7.48 -15.98 -7.94
N VAL A 181 7.76 -14.69 -8.13
CA VAL A 181 7.02 -13.82 -9.05
C VAL A 181 7.94 -13.38 -10.18
N THR A 182 7.41 -13.35 -11.39
CA THR A 182 8.08 -12.79 -12.57
C THR A 182 7.17 -11.76 -13.21
N VAL A 183 7.74 -10.62 -13.58
CA VAL A 183 7.03 -9.52 -14.22
C VAL A 183 7.58 -9.35 -15.62
N THR A 184 6.69 -9.26 -16.60
CA THR A 184 7.04 -8.97 -17.98
C THR A 184 6.42 -7.64 -18.41
N LYS A 185 7.11 -6.94 -19.31
CA LYS A 185 6.63 -5.71 -19.94
C LYS A 185 6.75 -5.87 -21.44
N ASN A 186 5.62 -5.78 -22.15
CA ASN A 186 5.54 -5.95 -23.60
C ASN A 186 6.18 -7.27 -24.08
N GLY A 187 5.96 -8.36 -23.34
CA GLY A 187 6.51 -9.68 -23.64
C GLY A 187 7.98 -9.90 -23.27
N ALA A 188 8.67 -8.88 -22.75
CA ALA A 188 10.06 -9.00 -22.28
C ALA A 188 10.13 -9.11 -20.74
N PRO A 189 11.06 -9.88 -20.17
CA PRO A 189 11.31 -9.88 -18.73
C PRO A 189 11.63 -8.48 -18.23
N LEU A 190 11.01 -8.06 -17.12
CA LEU A 190 11.23 -6.77 -16.48
C LEU A 190 11.84 -6.92 -15.09
N SER A 191 11.24 -7.74 -14.24
CA SER A 191 11.71 -8.00 -12.88
C SER A 191 11.27 -9.38 -12.38
N GLU A 192 11.87 -9.82 -11.28
CA GLU A 192 11.46 -11.01 -10.55
C GLU A 192 11.71 -10.82 -9.06
N GLY A 193 11.05 -11.64 -8.23
CA GLY A 193 11.18 -11.57 -6.78
C GLY A 193 10.64 -12.81 -6.09
N TYR A 194 10.89 -12.91 -4.80
CA TYR A 194 10.43 -14.01 -3.98
C TYR A 194 9.68 -13.52 -2.75
N GLY A 195 8.76 -14.32 -2.22
CA GLY A 195 7.96 -13.96 -1.05
C GLY A 195 8.80 -13.56 0.16
N HIS A 196 9.97 -14.19 0.36
CA HIS A 196 10.87 -13.84 1.46
C HIS A 196 11.47 -12.42 1.37
N ALA A 197 11.36 -11.74 0.23
CA ALA A 197 11.74 -10.33 0.13
C ALA A 197 10.83 -9.43 1.00
N VAL A 198 9.62 -9.90 1.30
CA VAL A 198 8.65 -9.26 2.19
C VAL A 198 8.89 -9.74 3.62
N GLN A 199 9.76 -9.05 4.36
CA GLN A 199 10.09 -9.36 5.76
C GLN A 199 10.45 -10.84 6.07
N GLY A 200 10.98 -11.59 5.10
CA GLY A 200 11.28 -13.02 5.24
C GLY A 200 10.08 -13.95 5.02
N ASP A 201 8.86 -13.50 5.25
CA ASP A 201 7.61 -14.22 5.00
C ASP A 201 6.46 -13.19 4.80
N PRO A 202 5.69 -13.25 3.70
CA PRO A 202 4.58 -12.34 3.47
C PRO A 202 3.53 -12.31 4.61
N ALA A 203 3.33 -13.42 5.32
CA ALA A 203 2.40 -13.46 6.46
C ALA A 203 2.91 -12.65 7.68
N MET A 204 4.23 -12.42 7.79
CA MET A 204 4.79 -11.53 8.83
C MET A 204 4.34 -10.09 8.62
N ALA A 205 4.25 -9.63 7.37
CA ALA A 205 3.78 -8.27 7.07
C ALA A 205 2.33 -8.08 7.51
N VAL A 206 1.45 -9.05 7.20
CA VAL A 206 0.04 -9.00 7.62
C VAL A 206 -0.09 -9.03 9.15
N ALA A 207 0.71 -9.85 9.82
CA ALA A 207 0.75 -9.90 11.29
C ALA A 207 1.22 -8.56 11.88
N TRP A 208 2.26 -7.95 11.31
CA TRP A 208 2.74 -6.62 11.69
C TRP A 208 1.63 -5.58 11.58
N LEU A 209 0.88 -5.58 10.47
CA LEU A 209 -0.21 -4.63 10.26
C LEU A 209 -1.32 -4.81 11.31
N ALA A 210 -1.74 -6.05 11.54
CA ALA A 210 -2.77 -6.35 12.53
C ALA A 210 -2.36 -5.92 13.95
N ASN A 211 -1.07 -6.09 14.30
CA ASN A 211 -0.51 -5.65 15.58
C ASN A 211 -0.33 -4.14 15.68
N THR A 212 -0.15 -3.45 14.56
CA THR A 212 -0.01 -1.98 14.52
C THR A 212 -1.36 -1.29 14.71
N LEU A 213 -2.46 -1.95 14.32
CA LEU A 213 -3.82 -1.38 14.35
C LEU A 213 -4.69 -1.85 15.53
N GLY A 214 -4.29 -2.93 16.22
CA GLY A 214 -5.04 -3.57 17.30
C GLY A 214 -4.77 -3.00 18.69
#